data_AF-A0A3D3VWT2-F1
#
_entry.id   AF-A0A3D3VWT2-F1
#
_cell.length_a   1.000
_cell.length_b   1.000
_cell.length_c   1.000
_cell.angle_alpha   90.00
_cell.angle_beta   90.00
_cell.angle_gamma   90.00
#
_symmetry.space_group_name_H-M   'P 1'
#
loop_
_entity.id
_entity.type
_entity.pdbx_description
1 polymer ?
#
loop_
_entity_poly.entity_id
_entity_poly.type
_entity_poly.pdbx_seq_one_letter_code
_entity_poly.pdbx_strand_id
1 'polypeptide(L)'
;EAIASNVPLPLILHGASDWDDGRVSEVIKRGISCFNIDTAIRMAFANNIIRAVKSQDGVSFDIRKLLGDAREAVKETVIAKIKLFGSEGRI
;
A
#
# COMPACT_ATOMS: atom_id res chain seq x y z
N GLU A 1 10.62 -2.40 20.70
CA GLU A 1 10.68 -2.59 22.17
C GLU A 1 11.64 -1.63 22.84
N ALA A 2 12.96 -1.83 22.80
CA ALA A 2 13.90 -0.94 23.51
C ALA A 2 13.74 0.55 23.15
N ILE A 3 13.48 0.87 21.88
CA ILE A 3 13.20 2.25 21.46
C ILE A 3 11.84 2.71 22.01
N ALA A 4 10.79 1.91 21.80
CA ALA A 4 9.42 2.23 22.22
C ALA A 4 9.28 2.42 23.74
N SER A 5 10.07 1.70 24.55
CA SER A 5 10.05 1.86 26.01
C SER A 5 10.73 3.14 26.51
N ASN A 6 11.54 3.78 25.68
CA ASN A 6 12.33 4.96 26.04
C ASN A 6 11.87 6.24 25.31
N VAL A 7 10.96 6.12 24.34
CA VAL A 7 10.51 7.23 23.51
C VAL A 7 8.98 7.30 23.59
N PRO A 8 8.40 8.39 24.12
CA PRO A 8 6.95 8.54 24.23
C PRO A 8 6.28 8.93 22.89
N LEU A 9 7.05 9.03 21.81
CA LEU A 9 6.58 9.44 20.49
C LEU A 9 6.17 8.22 19.62
N PRO A 10 5.19 8.38 18.71
CA PRO A 10 4.86 7.35 17.73
C PRO A 10 6.06 6.96 16.88
N LEU A 11 6.22 5.66 16.64
CA LEU A 11 7.31 5.16 15.81
C LEU A 11 6.84 4.90 14.38
N ILE A 12 7.65 5.34 13.42
CA ILE A 12 7.40 5.20 11.98
C ILE A 12 8.31 4.11 11.41
N LEU A 13 7.73 3.23 10.61
CA LEU A 13 8.44 2.18 9.91
C LEU A 13 8.50 2.48 8.41
N HIS A 14 9.71 2.54 7.88
CA HIS A 14 9.97 2.71 6.45
C HIS A 14 10.09 1.36 5.74
N GLY A 15 9.79 1.32 4.44
CA GLY A 15 10.04 0.15 3.61
C GLY A 15 9.08 -1.02 3.87
N ALA A 16 7.83 -0.75 4.26
CA ALA A 16 6.83 -1.79 4.57
C ALA A 16 6.03 -2.28 3.34
N SER A 17 6.51 -2.02 2.12
CA SER A 17 5.73 -2.24 0.89
C SER A 17 5.49 -3.74 0.62
N ASP A 18 6.50 -4.57 0.85
CA ASP A 18 6.54 -6.01 0.62
C ASP A 18 6.21 -6.85 1.88
N TRP A 19 5.82 -6.19 2.97
CA TRP A 19 5.54 -6.89 4.23
C TRP A 19 4.20 -7.62 4.21
N ASP A 20 4.21 -8.80 4.83
CA ASP A 20 3.07 -9.68 5.11
C ASP A 20 2.45 -9.43 6.50
N ASP A 21 1.35 -10.12 6.78
CA ASP A 21 0.56 -9.96 8.01
C ASP A 21 1.32 -10.32 9.28
N GLY A 22 2.17 -11.35 9.21
CA GLY A 22 2.95 -11.82 10.36
C GLY A 22 3.94 -10.76 10.85
N ARG A 23 4.70 -10.15 9.92
CA ARG A 23 5.67 -9.11 10.27
C ARG A 23 4.99 -7.82 10.76
N VAL A 24 3.87 -7.45 10.16
CA VAL A 24 3.10 -6.26 10.54
C VAL A 24 2.53 -6.39 11.95
N SER A 25 1.84 -7.48 12.26
CA SER A 25 1.26 -7.72 13.59
C SER A 25 2.32 -7.61 14.69
N GLU A 26 3.51 -8.18 14.42
CA GLU A 26 4.61 -8.17 15.38
C GLU A 26 5.14 -6.76 15.66
N VAL A 27 5.39 -5.95 14.63
CA VAL A 27 5.97 -4.61 14.86
C VAL A 27 4.97 -3.62 15.45
N ILE A 28 3.67 -3.80 15.20
CA ILE A 28 2.62 -3.03 15.89
C ILE A 28 2.67 -3.29 17.40
N LYS A 29 2.74 -4.57 17.82
CA LYS A 29 2.89 -4.94 19.24
C LYS A 29 4.16 -4.34 19.87
N ARG A 30 5.19 -4.11 19.07
CA ARG A 30 6.48 -3.54 19.50
C ARG A 30 6.54 -2.01 19.50
N GLY A 31 5.44 -1.33 19.14
CA GLY A 31 5.28 0.12 19.24
C GLY A 31 5.29 0.89 17.92
N ILE A 32 5.31 0.24 16.75
CA ILE A 32 5.14 0.94 15.46
C ILE A 32 3.70 1.42 15.32
N SER A 33 3.52 2.67 14.89
CA SER A 33 2.22 3.31 14.73
C SER A 33 1.97 3.87 13.32
N CYS A 34 2.99 3.94 12.47
CA CYS A 34 2.88 4.45 11.12
C CYS A 34 3.77 3.66 10.16
N PHE A 35 3.27 3.39 8.96
CA PHE A 35 3.95 2.59 7.94
C PHE A 35 4.05 3.39 6.64
N ASN A 36 5.26 3.52 6.13
CA ASN A 36 5.50 4.13 4.83
C ASN A 36 5.56 3.04 3.74
N ILE A 37 4.69 3.18 2.74
CA ILE A 37 4.62 2.34 1.54
C ILE A 37 4.66 3.21 0.29
N ASP A 38 5.36 2.77 -0.74
CA ASP A 38 5.45 3.47 -2.02
C ASP A 38 5.62 2.48 -3.17
N THR A 39 6.58 1.55 -3.06
CA THR A 39 6.84 0.54 -4.08
C THR A 39 5.59 -0.27 -4.42
N ALA A 40 4.79 -0.69 -3.42
CA ALA A 40 3.55 -1.43 -3.66
C ALA A 40 2.54 -0.62 -4.50
N ILE A 41 2.41 0.67 -4.21
CA ILE A 41 1.51 1.58 -4.91
C ILE A 41 1.96 1.79 -6.36
N ARG A 42 3.25 2.07 -6.57
CA ARG A 42 3.83 2.23 -7.91
C ARG A 42 3.70 0.97 -8.76
N MET A 43 3.93 -0.20 -8.16
CA MET A 43 3.78 -1.48 -8.86
C MET A 43 2.33 -1.75 -9.25
N ALA A 44 1.36 -1.50 -8.37
CA ALA A 44 -0.06 -1.65 -8.69
C ALA A 44 -0.48 -0.78 -9.88
N PHE A 45 -0.04 0.49 -9.87
CA PHE A 45 -0.30 1.43 -10.95
C PHE A 45 0.35 0.98 -12.29
N ALA A 46 1.67 0.72 -12.27
CA ALA A 46 2.42 0.37 -13.47
C ALA A 46 1.98 -0.96 -14.08
N ASN A 47 1.73 -1.99 -13.25
CA ASN A 47 1.29 -3.29 -13.72
C ASN A 47 -0.10 -3.22 -14.37
N ASN A 48 -1.00 -2.41 -13.84
CA ASN A 48 -2.32 -2.20 -14.45
C ASN A 48 -2.18 -1.59 -15.85
N ILE A 49 -1.36 -0.54 -16.00
CA ILE A 49 -1.09 0.09 -17.31
C ILE A 49 -0.46 -0.90 -18.28
N ILE A 50 0.58 -1.62 -17.85
CA ILE A 50 1.27 -2.61 -18.70
C ILE A 50 0.29 -3.70 -19.17
N ARG A 51 -0.60 -4.16 -18.29
CA ARG A 51 -1.62 -5.16 -18.64
C ARG A 51 -2.61 -4.62 -19.66
N ALA A 52 -3.12 -3.40 -19.47
CA ALA A 52 -4.06 -2.77 -20.39
C ALA A 52 -3.47 -2.53 -21.79
N VAL A 53 -2.19 -2.12 -21.85
CA VAL A 53 -1.48 -1.95 -23.13
C VAL A 53 -1.25 -3.29 -23.84
N LYS A 54 -1.01 -4.36 -23.08
CA LYS A 54 -0.78 -5.71 -23.63
C LYS A 54 -2.04 -6.44 -24.08
N SER A 55 -3.21 -6.13 -23.52
CA SER A 55 -4.42 -6.92 -23.75
C SER A 55 -5.01 -6.79 -25.17
N GLN A 56 -4.55 -5.85 -26.00
CA GLN A 56 -5.00 -5.60 -27.39
C GLN A 56 -6.53 -5.46 -27.60
N ASP A 57 -7.34 -5.57 -26.55
CA ASP A 57 -8.79 -5.37 -26.54
C ASP A 57 -9.12 -3.93 -26.87
N GLY A 58 -9.51 -3.69 -28.12
CA GLY A 58 -10.17 -2.46 -28.59
C GLY A 58 -9.47 -1.20 -28.11
N VAL A 59 -8.33 -0.90 -28.73
CA VAL A 59 -7.46 0.24 -28.42
C VAL A 59 -8.23 1.56 -28.49
N SER A 60 -8.88 1.90 -27.38
CA SER A 60 -9.22 3.27 -27.03
C SER A 60 -8.04 3.77 -26.20
N PHE A 61 -7.18 4.57 -26.82
CA PHE A 61 -6.15 5.35 -26.11
C PHE A 61 -6.78 6.46 -25.25
N ASP A 62 -7.98 6.25 -24.71
CA ASP A 62 -8.55 7.15 -23.73
C ASP A 62 -7.74 7.03 -22.43
N ILE A 63 -6.79 7.95 -22.32
CA ILE A 63 -5.89 8.11 -21.17
C ILE A 63 -6.70 8.21 -19.87
N ARG A 64 -7.92 8.75 -19.89
CA ARG A 64 -8.75 8.87 -18.68
C ARG A 64 -9.20 7.51 -18.19
N LYS A 65 -9.56 6.60 -19.10
CA LYS A 65 -9.91 5.21 -18.74
C LYS A 65 -8.68 4.48 -18.20
N LEU A 66 -7.56 4.56 -18.92
CA LEU A 66 -6.30 3.90 -18.53
C LEU A 66 -5.82 4.34 -17.13
N LEU A 67 -5.76 5.66 -16.89
CA LEU A 67 -5.36 6.21 -15.60
C LEU A 67 -6.42 5.97 -14.52
N GLY A 68 -7.70 5.93 -14.89
CA GLY A 68 -8.80 5.56 -14.00
C GLY A 68 -8.66 4.14 -13.46
N ASP A 69 -8.43 3.16 -14.35
CA ASP A 69 -8.26 1.76 -13.97
C ASP A 69 -6.98 1.55 -13.12
N ALA A 70 -5.90 2.25 -13.46
CA ALA A 70 -4.68 2.24 -12.66
C ALA A 70 -4.87 2.86 -11.26
N ARG A 71 -5.68 3.92 -11.16
CA ARG A 71 -6.05 4.54 -9.88
C ARG A 71 -6.90 3.60 -9.02
N GLU A 72 -7.85 2.87 -9.60
CA GLU A 72 -8.62 1.87 -8.85
C GLU A 72 -7.71 0.72 -8.37
N ALA A 73 -6.73 0.26 -9.17
CA ALA A 73 -5.77 -0.74 -8.72
C ALA A 73 -4.91 -0.26 -7.53
N VAL A 74 -4.51 1.01 -7.54
CA VAL A 74 -3.84 1.66 -6.40
C VAL A 74 -4.76 1.69 -5.18
N LYS A 75 -6.02 2.10 -5.36
CA LYS A 75 -7.00 2.17 -4.27
C LYS A 75 -7.19 0.82 -3.60
N GLU A 76 -7.36 -0.26 -4.37
CA GLU A 76 -7.46 -1.62 -3.82
C GLU A 76 -6.21 -2.02 -3.02
N THR A 77 -5.02 -1.67 -3.52
CA THR A 77 -3.75 -1.90 -2.81
C THR A 77 -3.71 -1.14 -1.48
N VAL A 78 -4.16 0.12 -1.47
CA VAL A 78 -4.22 0.95 -0.25
C VAL A 78 -5.24 0.39 0.74
N ILE A 79 -6.43 -0.03 0.29
CA ILE A 79 -7.45 -0.67 1.14
C ILE A 79 -6.88 -1.93 1.79
N ALA A 80 -6.19 -2.78 1.01
CA ALA A 80 -5.55 -3.98 1.55
C ALA A 80 -4.51 -3.65 2.63
N LYS A 81 -3.72 -2.58 2.43
CA LYS A 81 -2.73 -2.12 3.40
C LYS A 81 -3.36 -1.48 4.65
N ILE A 82 -4.47 -0.74 4.52
CA ILE A 82 -5.24 -0.22 5.67
C ILE A 82 -5.73 -1.36 6.56
N LYS A 83 -6.28 -2.42 5.95
CA LYS A 83 -6.70 -3.63 6.67
C LYS A 83 -5.53 -4.32 7.35
N LEU A 84 -4.45 -4.54 6.61
CA LEU A 84 -3.21 -5.16 7.11
C LEU A 84 -2.63 -4.40 8.31
N PHE A 85 -2.62 -3.07 8.27
CA PHE A 85 -2.10 -2.23 9.34
C PHE A 85 -3.10 -1.98 10.49
N GLY A 86 -4.33 -2.50 10.38
CA GLY A 86 -5.34 -2.42 11.44
C GLY A 86 -5.94 -1.03 11.66
N SER A 87 -5.90 -0.15 10.66
CA SER A 87 -6.47 1.20 10.74
C SER A 87 -7.87 1.33 10.14
N GLU A 88 -8.45 0.25 9.63
CA GLU A 88 -9.83 0.23 9.13
C GLU A 88 -10.82 0.71 10.18
N GLY A 89 -11.70 1.64 9.81
CA GLY A 89 -12.72 2.20 10.70
C GLY A 89 -12.23 3.21 11.74
N ARG A 90 -10.94 3.60 11.73
CA ARG A 90 -10.40 4.65 12.60
C ARG A 90 -10.37 5.99 11.85
N ILE A 91 -11.00 7.03 12.42
CA ILE A 91 -11.10 8.40 11.88
C ILE A 91 -10.41 9.37 12.84
#